data_AF-A0A963A7S7-F1
#
_entry.id   AF-A0A963A7S7-F1
#
_cell.length_a   1.000
_cell.length_b   1.000
_cell.length_c   1.000
_cell.angle_alpha   90.00
_cell.angle_beta   90.00
_cell.angle_gamma   90.00
#
_symmetry.space_group_name_H-M   'P 1'
#
loop_
_entity.id
_entity.type
_entity.pdbx_description
1 polymer ?
#
loop_
_entity_poly.entity_id
_entity_poly.type
_entity_poly.pdbx_seq_one_letter_code
_entity_poly.pdbx_strand_id
1 'polypeptide(L)'
;SEMAADGSVDFAIATEALELFSDLIMMPCYRWNRCILVPRDHALTQRSLVTLEDVAAHPIVTYVFGFTGRSRLDEAFVEKGLEPRVVFTAADADVIKTYVRLGLGIGIVAAMAYDPDKDADLVALDASHLFASSITQIGCRRGTFLRGYMYEFIQDFAPHLNRALVQKAFQCHSRVELEELFSHLELPVY
;
A
#
# COMPACT_ATOMS: atom_id res chain seq x y z
N SER A 1 3.08 5.84 -13.32
CA SER A 1 2.31 4.82 -14.08
C SER A 1 2.13 5.19 -15.55
N GLU A 2 1.92 6.46 -15.89
CA GLU A 2 1.88 6.95 -17.29
C GLU A 2 3.14 6.57 -18.09
N MET A 3 4.32 6.74 -17.49
CA MET A 3 5.62 6.38 -18.09
C MET A 3 5.74 4.87 -18.44
N ALA A 4 5.09 3.98 -17.69
CA ALA A 4 5.14 2.56 -18.02
C ALA A 4 4.19 2.26 -19.19
N ALA A 5 3.02 2.90 -19.21
CA ALA A 5 2.04 2.74 -20.27
C ALA A 5 2.53 3.30 -21.62
N ASP A 6 3.22 4.44 -21.62
CA ASP A 6 3.81 5.03 -22.82
C ASP A 6 5.11 4.34 -23.29
N GLY A 7 5.69 3.48 -22.44
CA GLY A 7 6.90 2.70 -22.71
C GLY A 7 8.21 3.42 -22.42
N SER A 8 8.18 4.54 -21.70
CA SER A 8 9.39 5.23 -21.21
C SER A 8 10.05 4.52 -20.02
N VAL A 9 9.33 3.64 -19.31
CA VAL A 9 9.91 2.71 -18.33
C VAL A 9 9.41 1.28 -18.52
N ASP A 10 10.23 0.30 -18.12
CA ASP A 10 9.91 -1.12 -18.25
C ASP A 10 8.88 -1.61 -17.21
N PHE A 11 8.97 -1.09 -15.98
CA PHE A 11 8.15 -1.52 -14.85
C PHE A 11 7.52 -0.34 -14.11
N ALA A 12 6.28 -0.53 -13.66
CA ALA A 12 5.65 0.30 -12.63
C ALA A 12 5.38 -0.54 -11.39
N ILE A 13 5.88 -0.13 -10.23
CA ILE A 13 5.56 -0.77 -8.95
C ILE A 13 4.74 0.20 -8.12
N ALA A 14 3.49 -0.15 -7.82
CA ALA A 14 2.57 0.71 -7.09
C ALA A 14 1.45 -0.08 -6.42
N THR A 15 0.81 0.54 -5.43
CA THR A 15 -0.39 0.01 -4.76
C THR A 15 -1.68 0.60 -5.34
N GLU A 16 -1.61 1.82 -5.88
CA GLU A 16 -2.77 2.61 -6.31
C GLU A 16 -2.74 2.91 -7.82
N ALA A 17 -3.87 3.41 -8.35
CA ALA A 17 -4.03 3.94 -9.71
C ALA A 17 -3.85 2.92 -10.85
N LEU A 18 -4.04 1.64 -10.57
CA LEU A 18 -3.79 0.55 -11.53
C LEU A 18 -4.93 0.35 -12.54
N GLU A 19 -6.15 0.73 -12.15
CA GLU A 19 -7.34 0.63 -12.99
C GLU A 19 -7.35 1.62 -14.16
N LEU A 20 -6.50 2.65 -14.09
CA LEU A 20 -6.43 3.72 -15.07
C LEU A 20 -5.58 3.35 -16.30
N PHE A 21 -4.86 2.23 -16.28
CA PHE A 21 -3.92 1.85 -17.34
C PHE A 21 -4.25 0.47 -17.91
N SER A 22 -5.18 0.42 -18.87
CA SER A 22 -5.59 -0.80 -19.59
C SER A 22 -4.43 -1.51 -20.30
N ASP A 23 -3.38 -0.77 -20.61
CA ASP A 23 -2.24 -1.25 -21.39
C ASP A 23 -1.16 -1.92 -20.54
N LEU A 24 -1.34 -1.95 -19.21
CA LEU A 24 -0.43 -2.62 -18.28
C LEU A 24 -0.96 -4.00 -17.88
N ILE A 25 -0.07 -4.99 -17.89
CA ILE A 25 -0.27 -6.28 -17.24
C ILE A 25 0.19 -6.10 -15.80
N MET A 26 -0.78 -6.00 -14.88
CA MET A 26 -0.54 -5.83 -13.45
C MET A 26 -0.52 -7.20 -12.76
N MET A 27 0.51 -7.43 -11.95
CA MET A 27 0.74 -8.69 -11.26
C MET A 27 0.92 -8.46 -9.74
N PRO A 28 0.19 -9.18 -8.88
CA PRO A 28 0.26 -8.98 -7.44
C PRO A 28 1.59 -9.41 -6.87
N CYS A 29 2.22 -8.56 -6.07
CA CYS A 29 3.49 -8.84 -5.42
C CYS A 29 3.29 -9.21 -3.95
N TYR A 30 2.67 -8.35 -3.17
CA TYR A 30 2.45 -8.62 -1.75
C TYR A 30 1.30 -7.82 -1.20
N ARG A 31 0.71 -8.34 -0.13
CA ARG A 31 -0.32 -7.69 0.66
C ARG A 31 0.33 -6.95 1.83
N TRP A 32 -0.23 -5.81 2.18
CA TRP A 32 0.22 -5.07 3.34
C TRP A 32 -0.91 -4.30 4.00
N ASN A 33 -0.71 -3.89 5.24
CA ASN A 33 -1.67 -3.05 5.94
C ASN A 33 -1.02 -1.88 6.69
N ARG A 34 -1.86 -1.06 7.32
CA ARG A 34 -1.47 0.18 7.98
C ARG A 34 -1.16 -0.06 9.44
N CYS A 35 -0.31 0.82 9.97
CA CYS A 35 -0.17 1.02 11.41
C CYS A 35 -0.48 2.48 11.76
N ILE A 36 -0.85 2.70 13.02
CA ILE A 36 -1.01 4.04 13.60
C ILE A 36 0.26 4.36 14.37
N LEU A 37 0.92 5.46 14.03
CA LEU A 37 2.11 5.95 14.69
C LEU A 37 1.76 7.06 15.68
N VAL A 38 2.23 6.91 16.91
CA VAL A 38 2.05 7.89 17.98
C VAL A 38 3.31 8.03 18.83
N PRO A 39 3.53 9.17 19.51
CA PRO A 39 4.54 9.25 20.56
C PRO A 39 4.26 8.24 21.69
N ARG A 40 5.31 7.80 22.41
CA ARG A 40 5.21 6.79 23.48
C ARG A 40 4.15 7.09 24.55
N ASP A 41 4.00 8.36 24.91
CA ASP A 41 3.08 8.81 25.98
C ASP A 41 1.67 9.15 25.46
N HIS A 42 1.36 8.87 24.19
CA HIS A 42 0.07 9.20 23.59
C HIS A 42 -1.07 8.33 24.17
N ALA A 43 -2.26 8.91 24.34
CA ALA A 43 -3.42 8.23 24.95
C ALA A 43 -3.81 6.90 24.29
N LEU A 44 -3.62 6.77 22.96
CA LEU A 44 -3.90 5.52 22.24
C LEU A 44 -3.02 4.35 22.68
N THR A 45 -1.84 4.59 23.28
CA THR A 45 -0.98 3.50 23.78
C THR A 45 -1.56 2.83 25.04
N GLN A 46 -2.53 3.48 25.70
CA GLN A 46 -3.22 2.95 26.88
C GLN A 46 -4.47 2.13 26.52
N ARG A 47 -4.82 2.05 25.24
CA ARG A 47 -5.93 1.23 24.77
C ARG A 47 -5.47 -0.22 24.56
N SER A 48 -6.29 -1.18 24.99
CA SER A 48 -6.06 -2.60 24.70
C SER A 48 -6.29 -2.92 23.21
N LEU A 49 -7.21 -2.20 22.57
CA LEU A 49 -7.50 -2.28 21.14
C LEU A 49 -7.99 -0.91 20.68
N VAL A 50 -7.36 -0.37 19.64
CA VAL A 50 -7.76 0.90 19.02
C VAL A 50 -8.96 0.66 18.10
N THR A 51 -9.98 1.53 18.17
CA THR A 51 -11.13 1.51 17.24
C THR A 51 -11.09 2.68 16.26
N LEU A 52 -11.92 2.66 15.21
CA LEU A 52 -12.01 3.79 14.27
C LEU A 52 -12.51 5.06 14.96
N GLU A 53 -13.37 4.96 15.97
CA GLU A 53 -13.85 6.08 16.77
C GLU A 53 -12.73 6.70 17.60
N ASP A 54 -11.87 5.88 18.21
CA ASP A 54 -10.67 6.36 18.90
C ASP A 54 -9.77 7.13 17.92
N VAL A 55 -9.55 6.60 16.71
CA VAL A 55 -8.74 7.25 15.67
C VAL A 55 -9.37 8.58 15.21
N ALA A 56 -10.69 8.60 14.96
CA ALA A 56 -11.42 9.79 14.52
C ALA A 56 -11.40 10.93 15.55
N ALA A 57 -11.21 10.62 16.83
CA ALA A 57 -11.11 11.62 17.89
C ALA A 57 -9.81 12.47 17.83
N HIS A 58 -8.82 12.05 17.02
CA HIS A 58 -7.52 12.71 16.93
C HIS A 58 -7.30 13.40 15.57
N PRO A 59 -6.46 14.46 15.51
CA PRO A 59 -5.95 14.95 14.24
C PRO A 59 -5.11 13.88 13.54
N ILE A 60 -5.30 13.70 12.23
CA ILE A 60 -4.62 12.66 11.44
C ILE A 60 -3.58 13.30 10.50
N VAL A 61 -2.39 12.73 10.50
CA VAL A 61 -1.28 12.98 9.56
C VAL A 61 -1.13 11.71 8.71
N THR A 62 -1.37 11.79 7.41
CA THR A 62 -1.35 10.58 6.55
C THR A 62 -1.02 10.90 5.09
N TYR A 63 -1.16 9.92 4.19
CA TYR A 63 -0.85 10.09 2.78
C TYR A 63 -1.83 11.03 2.06
N VAL A 64 -1.34 11.67 1.00
CA VAL A 64 -2.17 12.40 0.02
C VAL A 64 -3.20 11.45 -0.60
N PHE A 65 -4.36 11.98 -0.98
CA PHE A 65 -5.38 11.23 -1.70
C PHE A 65 -4.82 10.55 -2.96
N GLY A 66 -5.21 9.28 -3.19
CA GLY A 66 -4.72 8.48 -4.32
C GLY A 66 -3.32 7.89 -4.16
N PHE A 67 -2.66 8.08 -3.02
CA PHE A 67 -1.35 7.49 -2.71
C PHE A 67 -1.48 6.40 -1.64
N THR A 68 -0.68 5.34 -1.79
CA THR A 68 -0.41 4.32 -0.75
C THR A 68 -1.67 3.86 -0.02
N GLY A 69 -2.71 3.46 -0.75
CA GLY A 69 -3.90 2.87 -0.15
C GLY A 69 -4.85 3.85 0.54
N ARG A 70 -4.73 5.17 0.33
CA ARG A 70 -5.55 6.17 1.03
C ARG A 70 -7.07 5.95 0.85
N SER A 71 -7.48 5.39 -0.28
CA SER A 71 -8.85 4.95 -0.55
C SER A 71 -9.44 4.07 0.56
N ARG A 72 -8.71 3.05 1.02
CA ARG A 72 -9.15 2.12 2.07
C ARG A 72 -9.32 2.78 3.44
N LEU A 73 -8.56 3.84 3.70
CA LEU A 73 -8.71 4.62 4.92
C LEU A 73 -10.04 5.36 4.88
N ASP A 74 -10.29 6.10 3.79
CA ASP A 74 -11.49 6.92 3.65
C ASP A 74 -12.76 6.02 3.62
N GLU A 75 -12.72 4.87 2.93
CA GLU A 75 -13.78 3.85 2.92
C GLU A 75 -14.17 3.40 4.33
N ALA A 76 -13.18 3.04 5.16
CA ALA A 76 -13.42 2.53 6.51
C ALA A 76 -14.13 3.54 7.42
N PHE A 77 -13.78 4.84 7.31
CA PHE A 77 -14.46 5.89 8.07
C PHE A 77 -15.89 6.13 7.57
N VAL A 78 -16.08 6.16 6.24
CA VAL A 78 -17.40 6.37 5.63
C VAL A 78 -18.37 5.25 5.99
N GLU A 79 -17.93 3.99 5.97
CA GLU A 79 -18.74 2.83 6.37
C GLU A 79 -19.24 2.92 7.83
N LYS A 80 -18.52 3.64 8.68
CA LYS A 80 -18.88 3.89 10.09
C LYS A 80 -19.60 5.21 10.31
N GLY A 81 -19.82 6.01 9.26
CA GLY A 81 -20.39 7.36 9.38
C GLY A 81 -19.51 8.31 10.18
N LEU A 82 -18.20 8.10 10.16
CA LEU A 82 -17.20 8.91 10.85
C LEU A 82 -16.53 9.87 9.85
N GLU A 83 -16.24 11.09 10.30
CA GLU A 83 -15.48 12.06 9.51
C GLU A 83 -14.06 12.20 10.09
N PRO A 84 -13.02 11.69 9.40
CA PRO A 84 -11.65 11.77 9.90
C PRO A 84 -11.13 13.21 9.78
N ARG A 85 -10.57 13.75 10.88
CA ARG A 85 -9.95 15.08 10.88
C ARG A 85 -8.51 15.02 10.38
N VAL A 86 -8.33 14.97 9.06
CA VAL A 86 -7.01 14.98 8.42
C VAL A 86 -6.44 16.40 8.41
N VAL A 87 -5.42 16.64 9.22
CA VAL A 87 -4.80 17.97 9.40
C VAL A 87 -3.52 18.15 8.59
N PHE A 88 -2.93 17.06 8.10
CA PHE A 88 -1.74 17.09 7.27
C PHE A 88 -1.71 15.91 6.31
N THR A 89 -1.31 16.17 5.06
CA THR A 89 -1.10 15.13 4.06
C THR A 89 0.32 15.21 3.50
N ALA A 90 0.97 14.06 3.32
CA ALA A 90 2.32 13.97 2.77
C ALA A 90 2.42 12.86 1.71
N ALA A 91 3.40 12.95 0.82
CA ALA A 91 3.68 11.88 -0.14
C ALA A 91 4.51 10.73 0.48
N ASP A 92 5.24 11.02 1.56
CA ASP A 92 6.26 10.14 2.12
C ASP A 92 6.07 9.92 3.63
N ALA A 93 6.38 8.70 4.08
CA ALA A 93 6.19 8.30 5.48
C ALA A 93 7.15 9.00 6.45
N ASP A 94 8.37 9.36 6.04
CA ASP A 94 9.32 10.06 6.91
C ASP A 94 8.86 11.49 7.21
N VAL A 95 8.18 12.13 6.26
CA VAL A 95 7.51 13.42 6.50
C VAL A 95 6.37 13.24 7.50
N ILE A 96 5.53 12.20 7.34
CA ILE A 96 4.45 11.89 8.28
C ILE A 96 5.03 11.69 9.69
N LYS A 97 6.04 10.83 9.82
CA LYS A 97 6.72 10.53 11.10
C LYS A 97 7.27 11.80 11.75
N THR A 98 7.86 12.70 10.98
CA THR A 98 8.36 13.99 11.47
C THR A 98 7.24 14.83 12.10
N TYR A 99 6.09 14.95 11.45
CA TYR A 99 4.97 15.74 11.99
C TYR A 99 4.25 15.05 13.15
N VAL A 100 4.26 13.72 13.21
CA VAL A 100 3.81 12.97 14.40
C VAL A 100 4.71 13.27 15.60
N ARG A 101 6.04 13.26 15.41
CA ARG A 101 7.02 13.61 16.46
C ARG A 101 6.83 15.04 16.99
N LEU A 102 6.46 15.97 16.12
CA LEU A 102 6.15 17.36 16.48
C LEU A 102 4.77 17.53 17.14
N GLY A 103 4.00 16.45 17.29
CA GLY A 103 2.70 16.48 17.98
C GLY A 103 1.55 17.04 17.14
N LEU A 104 1.69 17.10 15.82
CA LEU A 104 0.63 17.63 14.95
C LEU A 104 -0.63 16.73 14.94
N GLY A 105 -0.44 15.43 15.16
CA GLY A 105 -1.50 14.43 15.18
C GLY A 105 -0.95 13.02 15.22
N ILE A 106 -1.85 12.03 15.09
CA ILE A 106 -1.49 10.62 14.93
C ILE A 106 -1.14 10.34 13.47
N GLY A 107 -0.15 9.49 13.24
CA GLY A 107 0.26 9.07 11.90
C GLY A 107 -0.51 7.84 11.46
N ILE A 108 -0.95 7.78 10.21
CA ILE A 108 -1.43 6.53 9.61
C ILE A 108 -0.57 6.25 8.38
N VAL A 109 0.27 5.21 8.45
CA VAL A 109 1.25 4.84 7.42
C VAL A 109 1.19 3.34 7.10
N ALA A 110 1.94 2.92 6.09
CA ALA A 110 2.12 1.49 5.82
C ALA A 110 2.98 0.86 6.93
N ALA A 111 2.63 -0.33 7.40
CA ALA A 111 3.34 -0.98 8.52
C ALA A 111 4.85 -1.12 8.25
N MET A 112 5.22 -1.50 7.01
CA MET A 112 6.61 -1.60 6.56
C MET A 112 7.41 -0.28 6.58
N ALA A 113 6.76 0.88 6.73
CA ALA A 113 7.43 2.18 6.82
C ALA A 113 7.89 2.52 8.24
N TYR A 114 7.52 1.69 9.22
CA TYR A 114 7.99 1.75 10.60
C TYR A 114 9.14 0.77 10.81
N ASP A 115 10.23 1.27 11.36
CA ASP A 115 11.42 0.49 11.70
C ASP A 115 11.68 0.65 13.20
N PRO A 116 11.52 -0.41 14.04
CA PRO A 116 11.66 -0.31 15.49
C PRO A 116 13.02 0.25 15.96
N ASP A 117 14.08 0.08 15.18
CA ASP A 117 15.42 0.56 15.52
C ASP A 117 15.59 2.05 15.19
N LYS A 118 15.01 2.50 14.06
CA LYS A 118 15.10 3.91 13.62
C LYS A 118 14.01 4.82 14.19
N ASP A 119 12.84 4.26 14.43
CA ASP A 119 11.63 4.95 14.88
C ASP A 119 11.31 4.61 16.34
N ALA A 120 12.34 4.27 17.14
CA ALA A 120 12.21 3.87 18.54
C ALA A 120 11.55 4.93 19.44
N ASP A 121 11.43 6.18 19.01
CA ASP A 121 10.72 7.23 19.74
C ASP A 121 9.20 7.21 19.52
N LEU A 122 8.73 6.48 18.51
CA LEU A 122 7.33 6.27 18.18
C LEU A 122 6.87 4.87 18.61
N VAL A 123 5.55 4.71 18.71
CA VAL A 123 4.88 3.43 18.91
C VAL A 123 3.99 3.17 17.70
N ALA A 124 4.19 2.01 17.07
CA ALA A 124 3.32 1.50 16.02
C ALA A 124 2.22 0.63 16.63
N LEU A 125 0.98 1.09 16.52
CA LEU A 125 -0.22 0.35 16.88
C LEU A 125 -0.76 -0.33 15.62
N ASP A 126 -1.03 -1.63 15.70
CA ASP A 126 -1.64 -2.34 14.56
C ASP A 126 -3.01 -1.74 14.22
N ALA A 127 -3.26 -1.54 12.93
CA ALA A 127 -4.52 -1.05 12.41
C ALA A 127 -5.08 -1.98 11.33
N SER A 128 -4.55 -3.21 11.24
CA SER A 128 -4.96 -4.18 10.23
C SER A 128 -6.42 -4.61 10.34
N HIS A 129 -6.98 -4.56 11.55
CA HIS A 129 -8.39 -4.81 11.83
C HIS A 129 -9.31 -3.62 11.55
N LEU A 130 -8.76 -2.42 11.35
CA LEU A 130 -9.52 -1.19 11.08
C LEU A 130 -9.66 -0.91 9.59
N PHE A 131 -8.68 -1.33 8.78
CA PHE A 131 -8.61 -1.01 7.36
C PHE A 131 -8.45 -2.26 6.52
N ALA A 132 -9.13 -2.30 5.37
CA ALA A 132 -8.86 -3.33 4.38
C ALA A 132 -7.41 -3.27 3.91
N SER A 133 -6.79 -4.45 3.77
CA SER A 133 -5.43 -4.56 3.27
C SER A 133 -5.29 -4.00 1.86
N SER A 134 -4.10 -3.54 1.51
CA SER A 134 -3.74 -3.13 0.17
C SER A 134 -2.78 -4.13 -0.47
N ILE A 135 -2.68 -4.13 -1.80
CA ILE A 135 -1.78 -5.03 -2.54
C ILE A 135 -0.85 -4.18 -3.40
N THR A 136 0.45 -4.34 -3.20
CA THR A 136 1.45 -3.79 -4.13
C THR A 136 1.55 -4.69 -5.35
N GLN A 137 1.59 -4.07 -6.52
CA GLN A 137 1.58 -4.74 -7.81
C GLN A 137 2.78 -4.27 -8.63
N ILE A 138 3.26 -5.14 -9.51
CA ILE A 138 4.22 -4.81 -10.56
C ILE A 138 3.52 -4.84 -11.91
N GLY A 139 3.66 -3.77 -12.67
CA GLY A 139 3.03 -3.53 -13.95
C GLY A 139 4.05 -3.51 -15.06
N CYS A 140 3.77 -4.23 -16.15
CA CYS A 140 4.57 -4.19 -17.37
C CYS A 140 3.66 -3.82 -18.54
N ARG A 141 4.15 -3.04 -19.51
CA ARG A 141 3.35 -2.74 -20.70
C ARG A 141 3.10 -4.00 -21.53
N ARG A 142 1.85 -4.18 -21.97
CA ARG A 142 1.44 -5.24 -22.88
C ARG A 142 2.25 -5.18 -24.17
N GLY A 143 2.73 -6.33 -24.64
CA GLY A 143 3.56 -6.43 -25.84
C GLY A 143 5.05 -6.14 -25.61
N THR A 144 5.46 -5.77 -24.39
CA THR A 144 6.88 -5.65 -24.04
C THR A 144 7.56 -7.02 -24.11
N PHE A 145 8.72 -7.08 -24.77
CA PHE A 145 9.55 -8.27 -24.77
C PHE A 145 10.38 -8.31 -23.48
N LEU A 146 9.96 -9.14 -22.52
CA LEU A 146 10.69 -9.33 -21.27
C LEU A 146 12.00 -10.10 -21.50
N ARG A 147 13.11 -9.51 -21.05
CA ARG A 147 14.45 -10.12 -21.10
C ARG A 147 14.68 -11.04 -19.90
N GLY A 148 15.73 -11.87 -19.94
CA GLY A 148 16.04 -12.82 -18.84
C GLY A 148 16.11 -12.15 -17.46
N TYR A 149 16.89 -11.07 -17.36
CA TYR A 149 17.04 -10.30 -16.11
C TYR A 149 15.75 -9.63 -15.63
N MET A 150 14.79 -9.38 -16.52
CA MET A 150 13.49 -8.81 -16.15
C MET A 150 12.65 -9.84 -15.41
N TYR A 151 12.68 -11.11 -15.85
CA TYR A 151 12.04 -12.19 -15.13
C TYR A 151 12.70 -12.44 -13.77
N GLU A 152 14.03 -12.39 -13.71
CA GLU A 152 14.78 -12.52 -12.46
C GLU A 152 14.40 -11.41 -11.48
N PHE A 153 14.37 -10.14 -11.92
CA PHE A 153 13.92 -9.02 -11.09
C PHE A 153 12.49 -9.19 -10.58
N ILE A 154 11.54 -9.58 -11.44
CA ILE A 154 10.15 -9.80 -11.04
C ILE A 154 10.08 -10.90 -9.97
N GLN A 155 10.81 -11.99 -10.16
CA GLN A 155 10.79 -13.12 -9.24
C GLN A 155 11.51 -12.81 -7.92
N ASP A 156 12.61 -12.04 -7.95
CA ASP A 156 13.30 -11.57 -6.75
C ASP A 156 12.42 -10.62 -5.93
N PHE A 157 11.62 -9.78 -6.59
CA PHE A 157 10.68 -8.89 -5.93
C PHE A 157 9.41 -9.61 -5.42
N ALA A 158 8.95 -10.63 -6.14
CA ALA A 158 7.74 -11.40 -5.85
C ALA A 158 7.97 -12.89 -6.18
N PRO A 159 8.39 -13.72 -5.20
CA PRO A 159 8.86 -15.10 -5.45
C PRO A 159 7.89 -16.03 -6.17
N HIS A 160 6.58 -15.82 -6.01
CA HIS A 160 5.54 -16.59 -6.71
C HIS A 160 5.41 -16.21 -8.19
N LEU A 161 5.84 -15.02 -8.60
CA LEU A 161 5.86 -14.55 -9.99
C LEU A 161 7.04 -15.14 -10.77
N ASN A 162 7.13 -16.46 -10.82
CA ASN A 162 8.13 -17.15 -11.64
C ASN A 162 7.89 -16.92 -13.14
N ARG A 163 8.92 -17.21 -13.95
CA ARG A 163 8.88 -17.02 -15.41
C ARG A 163 7.64 -17.61 -16.08
N ALA A 164 7.20 -18.80 -15.69
CA ALA A 164 6.04 -19.45 -16.30
C ALA A 164 4.73 -18.72 -15.97
N LEU A 165 4.57 -18.27 -14.72
CA LEU A 165 3.39 -17.50 -14.31
C LEU A 165 3.34 -16.13 -14.99
N VAL A 166 4.47 -15.43 -15.06
CA VAL A 166 4.57 -14.14 -15.78
C VAL A 166 4.23 -14.33 -17.26
N GLN A 167 4.72 -15.40 -17.91
CA GLN A 167 4.35 -15.70 -19.29
C GLN A 167 2.85 -15.94 -19.48
N LYS A 168 2.20 -16.65 -18.55
CA LYS A 168 0.73 -16.82 -18.56
C LYS A 168 0.00 -15.48 -18.40
N ALA A 169 0.47 -14.62 -17.50
CA ALA A 169 -0.11 -13.28 -17.33
C ALA A 169 -0.03 -12.46 -18.64
N PHE A 170 1.05 -12.58 -19.40
CA PHE A 170 1.19 -11.93 -20.70
C PHE A 170 0.29 -12.51 -21.80
N GLN A 171 -0.27 -13.70 -21.60
CA GLN A 171 -1.24 -14.32 -22.51
C GLN A 171 -2.69 -13.89 -22.20
N CYS A 172 -2.97 -13.36 -21.01
CA CYS A 172 -4.30 -12.90 -20.64
C CYS A 172 -4.70 -11.66 -21.47
N HIS A 173 -5.90 -11.68 -22.04
CA HIS A 173 -6.41 -10.63 -22.92
C HIS A 173 -7.32 -9.64 -22.20
N SER A 174 -7.77 -9.98 -20.99
CA SER A 174 -8.65 -9.15 -20.19
C SER A 174 -8.15 -9.04 -18.75
N ARG A 175 -8.63 -8.01 -18.05
CA ARG A 175 -8.39 -7.85 -16.62
C ARG A 175 -9.02 -8.99 -15.81
N VAL A 176 -10.18 -9.47 -16.24
CA VAL A 176 -10.87 -10.60 -15.59
C VAL A 176 -10.02 -11.87 -15.64
N GLU A 177 -9.43 -12.19 -16.80
CA GLU A 177 -8.52 -13.35 -16.91
C GLU A 177 -7.27 -13.22 -16.01
N LEU A 178 -6.72 -12.00 -15.88
CA LEU A 178 -5.60 -11.76 -14.97
C LEU A 178 -6.02 -11.94 -13.50
N GLU A 179 -7.17 -11.41 -13.12
CA GLU A 179 -7.71 -11.56 -11.76
C GLU A 179 -7.99 -13.04 -11.44
N GLU A 180 -8.58 -13.79 -12.38
CA GLU A 180 -8.78 -15.24 -12.25
C GLU A 180 -7.45 -15.99 -12.13
N LEU A 181 -6.45 -15.65 -12.95
CA LEU A 181 -5.11 -16.26 -12.91
C LEU A 181 -4.42 -16.06 -11.55
N PHE A 182 -4.68 -14.95 -10.85
CA PHE A 182 -4.05 -14.66 -9.56
C PHE A 182 -4.93 -14.94 -8.35
N SER A 183 -6.23 -15.20 -8.54
CA SER A 183 -7.22 -15.38 -7.47
C SER A 183 -6.89 -16.47 -6.44
N HIS A 184 -6.12 -17.47 -6.86
CA HIS A 184 -5.77 -18.64 -6.05
C HIS A 184 -4.38 -18.55 -5.42
N LEU A 185 -3.66 -17.43 -5.61
CA LEU A 185 -2.34 -17.24 -5.02
C LEU A 185 -2.45 -16.71 -3.60
N GLU A 186 -1.75 -17.36 -2.69
CA GLU A 186 -1.42 -16.79 -1.40
C GLU A 186 -0.29 -15.78 -1.58
N LEU A 187 -0.57 -14.51 -1.28
CA LEU A 187 0.40 -13.44 -1.36
C LEU A 187 1.17 -13.30 -0.05
N PRO A 188 2.48 -13.03 -0.09
CA PRO A 188 3.23 -12.60 1.08
C PRO A 188 2.55 -11.40 1.78
N VAL A 189 2.61 -11.36 3.11
CA VAL A 189 2.05 -10.28 3.94
C VAL A 189 3.16 -9.53 4.65
N TYR A 190 3.16 -8.20 4.54
CA TYR A 190 4.11 -7.28 5.18
C TYR A 190 3.41 -6.15 5.95
#